data_AF-A0A9D5EV07-F1
#
_entry.id   AF-A0A9D5EV07-F1
#
_cell.length_a   1.000
_cell.length_b   1.000
_cell.length_c   1.000
_cell.angle_alpha   90.00
_cell.angle_beta   90.00
_cell.angle_gamma   90.00
#
_symmetry.space_group_name_H-M   'P 1'
#
loop_
_entity.id
_entity.type
_entity.pdbx_description
1 polymer ?
#
loop_
_entity_poly.entity_id
_entity_poly.type
_entity_poly.pdbx_seq_one_letter_code
_entity_poly.pdbx_strand_id
1 'polypeptide(L)'
;MRNDRRNSVRFARYIAGCGIVCMLFPACSPNKRYDLIEAELRTRERELADTRVALEQARNLNRAYAQQSQSSPGPQVPNPATPIYIPVKDITLARGTGGVDEDGIPGDEGLMVVIFPRDEDGSGVKVPAKVQIAAWEVNAAGIKNAIGNWELSAEKVRPTWRSGFVSTGYFVSVPWQTYPGTDKVRVAVRLTTLDGRAFEADKDIFVKPCLSKGGSPALPVTPAPSTPVPKVPRENLFPDPIPPGVEELPLPMRTSQRGSVLLPPVKE
;
A
#
# COMPACT_ATOMS: atom_id res chain seq x y z
N MET A 1 57.80 111.78 -24.16
CA MET A 1 57.72 110.70 -23.14
C MET A 1 56.47 110.87 -22.26
N ARG A 2 55.28 110.37 -22.67
CA ARG A 2 54.07 110.41 -21.80
C ARG A 2 52.92 109.44 -22.11
N ASN A 3 53.11 108.38 -22.90
CA ASN A 3 52.01 107.48 -23.32
C ASN A 3 51.98 106.06 -22.71
N ASP A 4 53.09 105.51 -22.21
CA ASP A 4 53.11 104.09 -21.74
C ASP A 4 52.29 103.81 -20.48
N ARG A 5 52.09 104.81 -19.62
CA ARG A 5 51.47 104.60 -18.29
C ARG A 5 49.98 104.21 -18.32
N ARG A 6 49.31 104.36 -19.46
CA ARG A 6 47.84 104.19 -19.58
C ARG A 6 47.40 102.76 -19.93
N ASN A 7 48.28 101.95 -20.52
CA ASN A 7 47.96 100.56 -20.92
C ASN A 7 48.19 99.55 -19.78
N SER A 8 49.21 99.76 -18.93
CA SER A 8 49.53 98.85 -17.82
C SER A 8 48.38 98.70 -16.80
N VAL A 9 47.61 99.77 -16.56
CA VAL A 9 46.49 99.76 -15.59
C VAL A 9 45.26 99.01 -16.15
N ARG A 10 45.11 98.95 -17.48
CA ARG A 10 44.04 98.17 -18.13
C ARG A 10 44.37 96.68 -18.12
N PHE A 11 45.64 96.32 -18.38
CA PHE A 11 46.10 94.92 -18.32
C PHE A 11 45.98 94.33 -16.91
N ALA A 12 46.40 95.07 -15.87
CA ALA A 12 46.29 94.62 -14.47
C ALA A 12 44.85 94.32 -14.04
N ARG A 13 43.87 95.11 -14.52
CA ARG A 13 42.44 94.89 -14.22
C ARG A 13 41.86 93.65 -14.91
N TYR A 14 42.30 93.33 -16.12
CA TYR A 14 41.87 92.10 -16.83
C TYR A 14 42.40 90.83 -16.16
N ILE A 15 43.66 90.82 -15.71
CA ILE A 15 44.26 89.67 -15.02
C ILE A 15 43.58 89.45 -13.66
N ALA A 16 43.32 90.51 -12.89
CA ALA A 16 42.61 90.42 -11.61
C ALA A 16 41.15 89.94 -11.76
N GLY A 17 40.45 90.36 -12.83
CA GLY A 17 39.11 89.86 -13.14
C GLY A 17 39.07 88.38 -13.50
N CYS A 18 40.04 87.92 -14.31
CA CYS A 18 40.09 86.52 -14.77
C CYS A 18 40.43 85.53 -13.64
N GLY A 19 41.27 85.93 -12.67
CA GLY A 19 41.61 85.11 -11.51
C GLY A 19 40.43 84.83 -10.55
N ILE A 20 39.48 85.77 -10.44
CA ILE A 20 38.32 85.65 -9.55
C ILE A 20 37.21 84.78 -10.17
N VAL A 21 37.04 84.82 -11.50
CA VAL A 21 36.02 83.99 -12.20
C VAL A 21 36.37 82.49 -12.16
N CYS A 22 37.65 82.12 -12.10
CA CYS A 22 38.06 80.71 -12.07
C CYS A 22 37.88 80.03 -10.70
N MET A 23 37.62 80.76 -9.61
CA MET A 23 37.38 80.17 -8.27
C MET A 23 35.91 79.79 -8.01
N LEU A 24 35.00 79.99 -8.98
CA LEU A 24 33.57 79.71 -8.84
C LEU A 24 33.07 78.48 -9.61
N PHE A 25 33.98 77.63 -10.10
CA PHE A 25 33.61 76.28 -10.49
C PHE A 25 33.48 75.41 -9.23
N PRO A 26 32.27 74.96 -8.84
CA PRO A 26 32.14 74.01 -7.75
C PRO A 26 32.90 72.74 -8.13
N ALA A 27 33.79 72.31 -7.24
CA ALA A 27 34.50 71.04 -7.39
C ALA A 27 33.48 69.93 -7.67
N CYS A 28 33.80 69.04 -8.63
CA CYS A 28 33.01 67.84 -8.88
C CYS A 28 32.94 67.01 -7.59
N SER A 29 31.84 67.12 -6.85
CA SER A 29 31.52 66.14 -5.82
C SER A 29 31.27 64.82 -6.53
N PRO A 30 32.04 63.75 -6.28
CA PRO A 30 31.73 62.45 -6.86
C PRO A 30 30.32 62.07 -6.45
N ASN A 31 29.53 61.64 -7.44
CA ASN A 31 28.13 61.28 -7.21
C ASN A 31 28.09 59.99 -6.40
N LYS A 32 28.11 60.10 -5.06
CA LYS A 32 28.15 58.95 -4.13
C LYS A 32 27.13 57.85 -4.44
N ARG A 33 25.99 58.20 -5.05
CA ARG A 33 24.99 57.23 -5.54
C ARG A 33 25.50 56.38 -6.70
N TYR A 34 26.23 56.96 -7.65
CA TYR A 34 26.87 56.24 -8.76
C TYR A 34 27.96 55.29 -8.23
N ASP A 35 28.85 55.78 -7.36
CA ASP A 35 29.92 54.95 -6.77
C ASP A 35 29.35 53.75 -5.98
N LEU A 36 28.23 53.95 -5.27
CA LEU A 36 27.50 52.88 -4.57
C LEU A 36 26.86 51.88 -5.55
N ILE A 37 26.21 52.34 -6.62
CA ILE A 37 25.61 51.48 -7.64
C ILE A 37 26.68 50.66 -8.37
N GLU A 38 27.82 51.27 -8.69
CA GLU A 38 28.95 50.60 -9.34
C GLU A 38 29.62 49.57 -8.40
N ALA A 39 29.70 49.86 -7.10
CA ALA A 39 30.16 48.91 -6.09
C ALA A 39 29.18 47.73 -5.88
N GLU A 40 27.88 47.98 -5.88
CA GLU A 40 26.87 46.93 -5.83
C GLU A 40 26.92 46.05 -7.08
N LEU A 41 26.98 46.65 -8.28
CA LEU A 41 27.07 45.92 -9.55
C LEU A 41 28.28 44.98 -9.58
N ARG A 42 29.47 45.49 -9.24
CA ARG A 42 30.70 44.66 -9.10
C ARG A 42 30.55 43.53 -8.09
N THR A 43 29.74 43.72 -7.05
CA THR A 43 29.50 42.68 -6.03
C THR A 43 28.56 41.60 -6.57
N ARG A 44 27.45 42.00 -7.21
CA ARG A 44 26.52 41.08 -7.90
C ARG A 44 27.19 40.30 -9.02
N GLU A 45 28.08 40.93 -9.79
CA GLU A 45 28.84 40.26 -10.86
C GLU A 45 29.75 39.17 -10.31
N ARG A 46 30.41 39.39 -9.15
CA ARG A 46 31.18 38.34 -8.47
C ARG A 46 30.28 37.22 -7.94
N GLU A 47 29.19 37.55 -7.25
CA GLU A 47 28.21 36.56 -6.77
C GLU A 47 27.67 35.69 -7.93
N LEU A 48 27.36 36.28 -9.08
CA LEU A 48 26.91 35.57 -10.28
C LEU A 48 28.02 34.74 -10.94
N ALA A 49 29.28 35.15 -10.88
CA ALA A 49 30.41 34.35 -11.34
C ALA A 49 30.61 33.12 -10.43
N ASP A 50 30.70 33.34 -9.11
CA ASP A 50 30.95 32.30 -8.11
C ASP A 50 29.84 31.24 -8.11
N THR A 51 28.57 31.67 -8.16
CA THR A 51 27.42 30.74 -8.23
C THR A 51 27.39 29.93 -9.52
N ARG A 52 27.81 30.50 -10.66
CA ARG A 52 27.95 29.74 -11.93
C ARG A 52 29.06 28.70 -11.83
N VAL A 53 30.23 29.06 -11.30
CA VAL A 53 31.36 28.13 -11.10
C VAL A 53 30.96 26.98 -10.17
N ALA A 54 30.30 27.27 -9.04
CA ALA A 54 29.80 26.23 -8.12
C ALA A 54 28.78 25.29 -8.79
N LEU A 55 27.90 25.83 -9.63
CA LEU A 55 26.89 25.05 -10.35
C LEU A 55 27.51 24.18 -11.47
N GLU A 56 28.52 24.68 -12.17
CA GLU A 56 29.31 23.89 -13.13
C GLU A 56 30.10 22.78 -12.43
N GLN A 57 30.72 23.07 -11.28
CA GLN A 57 31.40 22.07 -10.45
C GLN A 57 30.43 20.96 -10.00
N ALA A 58 29.25 21.32 -9.50
CA ALA A 58 28.21 20.35 -9.10
C ALA A 58 27.70 19.51 -10.28
N ARG A 59 27.53 20.11 -11.47
CA ARG A 59 27.17 19.38 -12.71
C ARG A 59 28.26 18.41 -13.14
N ASN A 60 29.53 18.82 -13.08
CA ASN A 60 30.67 17.97 -13.44
C ASN A 60 30.83 16.79 -12.48
N LEU A 61 30.65 17.00 -11.17
CA LEU A 61 30.63 15.92 -10.18
C LEU A 61 29.46 14.94 -10.41
N ASN A 62 28.23 15.43 -10.62
CA ASN A 62 27.09 14.58 -10.96
C ASN A 62 27.33 13.77 -12.25
N ARG A 63 27.98 14.36 -13.26
CA ARG A 63 28.35 13.67 -14.50
C ARG A 63 29.37 12.56 -14.26
N ALA A 64 30.38 12.81 -13.42
CA ALA A 64 31.38 11.82 -13.05
C ALA A 64 30.75 10.64 -12.27
N TYR A 65 29.88 10.92 -11.29
CA TYR A 65 29.14 9.88 -10.57
C TYR A 65 28.24 9.05 -11.50
N ALA A 66 27.55 9.70 -12.45
CA ALA A 66 26.69 9.02 -13.43
C ALA A 66 27.49 8.16 -14.43
N GLN A 67 28.73 8.55 -14.77
CA GLN A 67 29.62 7.72 -15.58
C GLN A 67 30.16 6.53 -14.77
N GLN A 68 30.58 6.75 -13.52
CA GLN A 68 31.11 5.70 -12.65
C GLN A 68 30.05 4.62 -12.34
N SER A 69 28.77 5.01 -12.17
CA SER A 69 27.67 4.07 -11.97
C SER A 69 27.29 3.29 -13.23
N GLN A 70 27.59 3.80 -14.43
CA GLN A 70 27.41 3.08 -15.69
C GLN A 70 28.59 2.15 -16.03
N SER A 71 29.82 2.51 -15.66
CA SER A 71 31.01 1.70 -15.96
C SER A 71 31.30 0.57 -14.97
N SER A 72 30.66 0.59 -13.80
CA SER A 72 30.86 -0.43 -12.76
C SER A 72 29.81 -1.54 -12.86
N PRO A 73 30.19 -2.82 -13.08
CA PRO A 73 29.28 -3.96 -12.98
C PRO A 73 29.02 -4.32 -11.50
N GLY A 74 28.64 -3.31 -10.70
CA GLY A 74 28.12 -3.50 -9.35
C GLY A 74 26.59 -3.75 -9.38
N PRO A 75 25.98 -4.12 -8.24
CA PRO A 75 24.53 -4.26 -8.15
C PRO A 75 23.87 -2.93 -8.53
N GLN A 76 23.13 -2.92 -9.65
CA GLN A 76 22.45 -1.71 -10.11
C GLN A 76 21.43 -1.30 -9.05
N VAL A 77 21.64 -0.13 -8.43
CA VAL A 77 20.62 0.50 -7.60
C VAL A 77 19.46 0.83 -8.54
N PRO A 78 18.26 0.23 -8.38
CA PRO A 78 17.21 0.35 -9.39
C PRO A 78 16.83 1.80 -9.62
N ASN A 79 16.77 2.21 -10.89
CA ASN A 79 16.22 3.49 -11.28
C ASN A 79 14.76 3.57 -10.76
N PRO A 80 14.38 4.57 -9.92
CA PRO A 80 13.04 4.61 -9.32
C PRO A 80 11.91 4.76 -10.35
N ALA A 81 12.23 5.05 -11.62
CA ALA A 81 11.30 5.14 -12.73
C ALA A 81 11.17 3.85 -13.58
N THR A 82 12.03 2.83 -13.39
CA THR A 82 11.81 1.51 -13.99
C THR A 82 10.92 0.70 -13.06
N PRO A 83 9.67 0.34 -13.44
CA PRO A 83 8.92 -0.64 -12.68
C PRO A 83 9.74 -1.93 -12.60
N ILE A 84 9.79 -2.55 -11.42
CA ILE A 84 10.51 -3.81 -11.21
C ILE A 84 9.81 -4.86 -12.07
N TYR A 85 10.38 -5.13 -13.24
CA TYR A 85 9.84 -6.12 -14.17
C TYR A 85 10.02 -7.50 -13.55
N ILE A 86 8.94 -8.02 -12.99
CA ILE A 86 8.91 -9.41 -12.54
C ILE A 86 8.37 -10.25 -13.71
N PRO A 87 9.14 -11.21 -14.25
CA PRO A 87 8.68 -12.03 -15.36
C PRO A 87 7.59 -12.98 -14.89
N VAL A 88 6.35 -12.73 -15.33
CA VAL A 88 5.26 -13.70 -15.30
C VAL A 88 4.95 -14.07 -16.74
N LYS A 89 4.94 -15.37 -17.02
CA LYS A 89 4.63 -15.96 -18.32
C LYS A 89 3.19 -16.44 -18.35
N ASP A 90 2.78 -17.20 -17.34
CA ASP A 90 1.43 -17.71 -17.17
C ASP A 90 1.04 -17.80 -15.68
N ILE A 91 -0.23 -18.16 -15.45
CA ILE A 91 -0.72 -18.57 -14.14
C ILE A 91 -1.35 -19.95 -14.26
N THR A 92 -1.34 -20.72 -13.17
CA THR A 92 -2.01 -22.03 -13.12
C THR A 92 -2.69 -22.24 -11.77
N LEU A 93 -3.76 -23.04 -11.75
CA LEU A 93 -4.49 -23.37 -10.52
C LEU A 93 -3.96 -24.66 -9.89
N ALA A 94 -3.13 -24.50 -8.87
CA ALA A 94 -2.33 -25.56 -8.27
C ALA A 94 -3.15 -26.56 -7.44
N ARG A 95 -2.45 -27.57 -6.90
CA ARG A 95 -3.02 -28.51 -5.94
C ARG A 95 -3.38 -27.76 -4.64
N GLY A 96 -4.54 -28.09 -4.09
CA GLY A 96 -5.17 -27.36 -2.98
C GLY A 96 -6.28 -26.39 -3.42
N THR A 97 -6.46 -26.16 -4.73
CA THR A 97 -7.66 -25.48 -5.26
C THR A 97 -8.84 -26.45 -5.21
N GLY A 98 -9.90 -26.09 -4.48
CA GLY A 98 -11.06 -26.94 -4.18
C GLY A 98 -11.95 -26.31 -3.11
N GLY A 99 -13.02 -26.99 -2.72
CA GLY A 99 -13.84 -26.57 -1.58
C GLY A 99 -13.09 -26.70 -0.25
N VAL A 100 -13.54 -25.95 0.75
CA VAL A 100 -13.00 -25.95 2.11
C VAL A 100 -14.14 -26.10 3.11
N ASP A 101 -13.95 -27.08 4.00
CA ASP A 101 -14.70 -27.37 5.21
C ASP A 101 -13.98 -26.67 6.37
N GLU A 102 -14.62 -25.68 7.01
CA GLU A 102 -14.04 -24.90 8.13
C GLU A 102 -14.67 -25.24 9.50
N ASP A 103 -15.87 -25.83 9.55
CA ASP A 103 -16.59 -26.13 10.79
C ASP A 103 -16.71 -27.62 11.13
N GLY A 104 -16.25 -28.52 10.25
CA GLY A 104 -16.31 -29.97 10.40
C GLY A 104 -17.70 -30.57 10.13
N ILE A 105 -18.64 -29.78 9.62
CA ILE A 105 -19.98 -30.23 9.23
C ILE A 105 -19.92 -30.74 7.77
N PRO A 106 -20.69 -31.77 7.38
CA PRO A 106 -20.72 -32.24 5.99
C PRO A 106 -21.19 -31.17 4.98
N GLY A 107 -20.21 -30.53 4.35
CA GLY A 107 -20.33 -29.50 3.33
C GLY A 107 -18.93 -28.95 3.02
N ASP A 108 -18.84 -28.06 2.02
CA ASP A 108 -17.73 -27.13 1.90
C ASP A 108 -18.32 -25.70 2.01
N GLU A 109 -17.98 -24.94 3.06
CA GLU A 109 -18.53 -23.60 3.33
C GLU A 109 -17.84 -22.51 2.50
N GLY A 110 -16.64 -22.81 1.99
CA GLY A 110 -15.85 -21.89 1.18
C GLY A 110 -15.14 -22.55 0.00
N LEU A 111 -14.51 -21.68 -0.79
CA LEU A 111 -13.65 -22.03 -1.91
C LEU A 111 -12.21 -21.62 -1.59
N MET A 112 -11.30 -22.59 -1.60
CA MET A 112 -9.87 -22.35 -1.59
C MET A 112 -9.35 -22.29 -3.03
N VAL A 113 -8.62 -21.23 -3.36
CA VAL A 113 -7.99 -21.04 -4.66
C VAL A 113 -6.50 -20.89 -4.49
N VAL A 114 -5.72 -21.80 -5.08
CA VAL A 114 -4.25 -21.79 -5.02
C VAL A 114 -3.71 -21.35 -6.38
N ILE A 115 -3.36 -20.07 -6.47
CA ILE A 115 -2.88 -19.43 -7.70
C ILE A 115 -1.36 -19.56 -7.74
N PHE A 116 -0.82 -20.19 -8.79
CA PHE A 116 0.60 -20.39 -9.01
C PHE A 116 1.04 -19.65 -10.29
N PRO A 117 1.52 -18.39 -10.17
CA PRO A 117 2.17 -17.65 -11.26
C PRO A 117 3.54 -18.23 -11.53
N ARG A 118 3.90 -18.36 -12.81
CA ARG A 118 5.21 -18.88 -13.22
C ARG A 118 5.99 -17.89 -14.07
N ASP A 119 7.31 -17.97 -13.97
CA ASP A 119 8.24 -17.31 -14.90
C ASP A 119 8.48 -18.14 -16.18
N GLU A 120 9.46 -17.74 -16.97
CA GLU A 120 9.81 -18.41 -18.23
C GLU A 120 10.32 -19.84 -18.02
N ASP A 121 11.02 -20.08 -16.91
CA ASP A 121 11.56 -21.37 -16.45
C ASP A 121 10.50 -22.26 -15.79
N GLY A 122 9.28 -21.75 -15.56
CA GLY A 122 8.19 -22.48 -14.92
C GLY A 122 8.24 -22.46 -13.38
N SER A 123 9.14 -21.67 -12.79
CA SER A 123 9.31 -21.51 -11.34
C SER A 123 8.27 -20.55 -10.75
N GLY A 124 7.89 -20.77 -9.49
CA GLY A 124 6.83 -20.01 -8.83
C GLY A 124 7.27 -18.61 -8.40
N VAL A 125 6.67 -17.56 -8.96
CA VAL A 125 7.10 -16.18 -8.70
C VAL A 125 6.06 -15.36 -7.93
N LYS A 126 6.52 -14.70 -6.86
CA LYS A 126 5.70 -13.84 -6.00
C LYS A 126 5.57 -12.43 -6.57
N VAL A 127 4.50 -12.19 -7.35
CA VAL A 127 4.24 -10.88 -7.97
C VAL A 127 3.07 -10.15 -7.30
N PRO A 128 3.19 -8.86 -6.92
CA PRO A 128 2.06 -8.07 -6.46
C PRO A 128 1.05 -7.92 -7.60
N ALA A 129 -0.17 -8.41 -7.40
CA ALA A 129 -1.20 -8.43 -8.43
C ALA A 129 -2.61 -8.34 -7.81
N LYS A 130 -3.51 -7.67 -8.52
CA LYS A 130 -4.96 -7.73 -8.28
C LYS A 130 -5.49 -9.06 -8.79
N VAL A 131 -6.37 -9.71 -8.05
CA VAL A 131 -6.93 -11.01 -8.40
C VAL A 131 -8.45 -10.90 -8.49
N GLN A 132 -9.02 -11.40 -9.58
CA GLN A 132 -10.45 -11.65 -9.74
C GLN A 132 -10.66 -13.17 -9.81
N ILE A 133 -11.60 -13.68 -9.02
CA ILE A 133 -11.99 -15.10 -8.97
C ILE A 133 -13.45 -15.16 -9.35
N ALA A 134 -13.80 -16.00 -10.32
CA ALA A 134 -15.20 -16.25 -10.68
C ALA A 134 -15.45 -17.76 -10.69
N ALA A 135 -16.55 -18.18 -10.07
CA ALA A 135 -16.96 -19.57 -10.00
C ALA A 135 -18.31 -19.75 -10.69
N TRP A 136 -18.43 -20.82 -11.49
CA TRP A 136 -19.68 -21.23 -12.12
C TRP A 136 -19.92 -22.72 -11.92
N GLU A 137 -21.17 -23.07 -11.64
CA GLU A 137 -21.66 -24.43 -11.75
C GLU A 137 -21.99 -24.70 -13.23
N VAL A 138 -21.52 -25.83 -13.76
CA VAL A 138 -21.82 -26.26 -15.13
C VAL A 138 -22.78 -27.43 -15.05
N ASN A 139 -24.07 -27.15 -15.25
CA ASN A 139 -25.10 -28.19 -15.21
C ASN A 139 -24.96 -29.15 -16.42
N ALA A 140 -25.57 -30.33 -16.36
CA ALA A 140 -25.52 -31.35 -17.42
C ALA A 140 -26.02 -30.84 -18.80
N ALA A 141 -26.84 -29.78 -18.82
CA ALA A 141 -27.28 -29.09 -20.04
C ALA A 141 -26.25 -28.08 -20.61
N GLY A 142 -25.05 -27.96 -20.02
CA GLY A 142 -24.01 -27.00 -20.43
C GLY A 142 -24.25 -25.56 -19.98
N ILE A 143 -25.35 -25.29 -19.27
CA ILE A 143 -25.69 -23.97 -18.72
C ILE A 143 -24.76 -23.64 -17.55
N LYS A 144 -24.17 -22.43 -17.58
CA LYS A 144 -23.30 -21.90 -16.51
C LYS A 144 -24.11 -21.07 -15.52
N ASN A 145 -24.34 -21.61 -14.33
CA ASN A 145 -24.91 -20.86 -13.22
C ASN A 145 -23.79 -20.13 -12.47
N ALA A 146 -23.90 -18.81 -12.27
CA ALA A 146 -22.89 -18.08 -11.50
C ALA A 146 -23.02 -18.36 -10.00
N ILE A 147 -21.95 -18.85 -9.38
CA ILE A 147 -21.87 -19.13 -7.94
C ILE A 147 -21.40 -17.89 -7.17
N GLY A 148 -20.41 -17.19 -7.71
CA GLY A 148 -19.87 -15.98 -7.11
C GLY A 148 -18.75 -15.35 -7.93
N ASN A 149 -18.49 -14.08 -7.62
CA ASN A 149 -17.37 -13.31 -8.16
C ASN A 149 -16.71 -12.53 -7.01
N TRP A 150 -15.40 -12.71 -6.82
CA TRP A 150 -14.62 -12.09 -5.76
C TRP A 150 -13.46 -11.30 -6.34
N GLU A 151 -13.25 -10.09 -5.85
CA GLU A 151 -12.16 -9.21 -6.28
C GLU A 151 -11.27 -8.86 -5.08
N LEU A 152 -9.97 -9.15 -5.21
CA LEU A 152 -8.97 -8.96 -4.16
C LEU A 152 -7.86 -8.03 -4.64
N SER A 153 -7.53 -7.02 -3.83
CA SER A 153 -6.39 -6.13 -4.07
C SER A 153 -5.06 -6.84 -3.81
N ALA A 154 -3.99 -6.35 -4.43
CA ALA A 154 -2.64 -6.88 -4.24
C ALA A 154 -2.20 -6.90 -2.76
N GLU A 155 -2.68 -5.96 -1.96
CA GLU A 155 -2.42 -5.89 -0.51
C GLU A 155 -3.02 -7.08 0.27
N LYS A 156 -4.21 -7.55 -0.13
CA LYS A 156 -4.86 -8.72 0.48
C LYS A 156 -4.27 -10.05 -0.01
N VAL A 157 -3.81 -10.10 -1.26
CA VAL A 157 -3.24 -11.31 -1.88
C VAL A 157 -1.78 -11.54 -1.48
N ARG A 158 -0.96 -10.49 -1.40
CA ARG A 158 0.48 -10.57 -1.04
C ARG A 158 0.80 -11.36 0.25
N PRO A 159 0.02 -11.27 1.36
CA PRO A 159 0.26 -12.06 2.57
C PRO A 159 -0.17 -13.52 2.45
N THR A 160 -1.02 -13.90 1.48
CA THR A 160 -1.46 -15.29 1.31
C THR A 160 -0.48 -16.16 0.51
N TRP A 161 0.63 -15.58 0.03
CA TRP A 161 1.71 -16.34 -0.59
C TRP A 161 2.35 -17.32 0.40
N ARG A 162 2.32 -18.60 0.05
CA ARG A 162 3.06 -19.65 0.75
C ARG A 162 3.97 -20.36 -0.25
N SER A 163 5.19 -20.65 0.19
CA SER A 163 6.15 -21.49 -0.54
C SER A 163 6.49 -22.66 0.37
N GLY A 164 6.24 -23.89 -0.07
CA GLY A 164 6.41 -25.08 0.76
C GLY A 164 6.48 -26.35 -0.05
N PHE A 165 6.91 -27.44 0.60
CA PHE A 165 7.20 -28.72 -0.06
C PHE A 165 6.02 -29.36 -0.81
N VAL A 166 4.77 -29.04 -0.42
CA VAL A 166 3.55 -29.65 -0.99
C VAL A 166 2.95 -28.83 -2.14
N SER A 167 3.01 -27.50 -2.04
CA SER A 167 2.44 -26.56 -3.00
C SER A 167 2.97 -25.15 -2.74
N THR A 168 3.13 -24.37 -3.80
CA THR A 168 3.58 -22.97 -3.76
C THR A 168 2.57 -22.12 -4.51
N GLY A 169 2.31 -20.90 -4.03
CA GLY A 169 1.38 -19.97 -4.64
C GLY A 169 0.66 -19.07 -3.65
N TYR A 170 -0.33 -18.33 -4.14
CA TYR A 170 -1.27 -17.54 -3.33
C TYR A 170 -2.46 -18.40 -2.90
N PHE A 171 -2.67 -18.56 -1.60
CA PHE A 171 -3.75 -19.35 -1.01
C PHE A 171 -4.92 -18.45 -0.62
N VAL A 172 -5.89 -18.28 -1.52
CA VAL A 172 -7.03 -17.39 -1.30
C VAL A 172 -8.24 -18.22 -0.87
N SER A 173 -8.62 -18.11 0.40
CA SER A 173 -9.93 -18.59 0.89
C SER A 173 -10.99 -17.51 0.63
N VAL A 174 -12.13 -17.89 0.06
CA VAL A 174 -13.31 -17.02 -0.08
C VAL A 174 -14.58 -17.81 0.28
N PRO A 175 -15.51 -17.23 1.06
CA PRO A 175 -16.79 -17.89 1.36
C PRO A 175 -17.69 -17.91 0.13
N TRP A 176 -18.53 -18.94 0.00
CA TRP A 176 -19.52 -19.03 -1.07
C TRP A 176 -20.52 -17.87 -1.01
N GLN A 177 -20.80 -17.23 -2.15
CA GLN A 177 -21.87 -16.22 -2.27
C GLN A 177 -23.24 -16.90 -2.50
N THR A 178 -23.25 -17.91 -3.36
CA THR A 178 -24.33 -18.89 -3.52
C THR A 178 -23.73 -20.28 -3.33
N TYR A 179 -24.41 -21.18 -2.62
CA TYR A 179 -23.90 -22.55 -2.47
C TYR A 179 -24.07 -23.35 -3.77
N PRO A 180 -23.07 -24.15 -4.19
CA PRO A 180 -23.19 -25.00 -5.37
C PRO A 180 -24.25 -26.08 -5.16
N GLY A 181 -25.06 -26.37 -6.19
CA GLY A 181 -26.05 -27.46 -6.14
C GLY A 181 -25.49 -28.82 -6.54
N THR A 182 -24.38 -28.81 -7.28
CA THR A 182 -23.68 -29.99 -7.80
C THR A 182 -22.24 -30.06 -7.31
N ASP A 183 -21.63 -31.23 -7.46
CA ASP A 183 -20.24 -31.50 -7.08
C ASP A 183 -19.21 -30.82 -8.00
N LYS A 184 -19.61 -30.33 -9.19
CA LYS A 184 -18.70 -29.84 -10.23
C LYS A 184 -18.80 -28.33 -10.40
N VAL A 185 -17.73 -27.65 -10.01
CA VAL A 185 -17.59 -26.20 -10.13
C VAL A 185 -16.41 -25.87 -11.03
N ARG A 186 -16.61 -25.00 -12.03
CA ARG A 186 -15.54 -24.40 -12.82
C ARG A 186 -15.14 -23.08 -12.20
N VAL A 187 -13.88 -22.96 -11.81
CA VAL A 187 -13.29 -21.72 -11.28
C VAL A 187 -12.38 -21.13 -12.34
N ALA A 188 -12.57 -19.86 -12.70
CA ALA A 188 -11.58 -19.08 -13.43
C ALA A 188 -11.00 -17.99 -12.54
N VAL A 189 -9.72 -17.72 -12.75
CA VAL A 189 -8.98 -16.66 -12.06
C VAL A 189 -8.31 -15.79 -13.08
N ARG A 190 -8.42 -14.47 -12.89
CA ARG A 190 -7.67 -13.45 -13.60
C ARG A 190 -6.74 -12.74 -12.63
N LEU A 191 -5.44 -12.79 -12.91
CA LEU A 191 -4.40 -12.12 -12.16
C LEU A 191 -3.86 -10.93 -12.97
N THR A 192 -4.03 -9.72 -12.47
CA THR A 192 -3.59 -8.48 -13.11
C THR A 192 -2.43 -7.87 -12.31
N THR A 193 -1.24 -7.90 -12.89
CA THR A 193 0.00 -7.34 -12.31
C THR A 193 -0.03 -5.81 -12.23
N LEU A 194 0.88 -5.22 -11.45
CA LEU A 194 1.02 -3.75 -11.37
C LEU A 194 1.38 -3.11 -12.73
N ASP A 195 2.03 -3.86 -13.62
CA ASP A 195 2.36 -3.44 -14.99
C ASP A 195 1.12 -3.40 -15.92
N GLY A 196 -0.06 -3.76 -15.42
CA GLY A 196 -1.30 -3.87 -16.21
C GLY A 196 -1.44 -5.17 -17.01
N ARG A 197 -0.41 -6.03 -17.07
CA ARG A 197 -0.50 -7.35 -17.71
C ARG A 197 -1.46 -8.24 -16.93
N ALA A 198 -2.44 -8.82 -17.63
CA ALA A 198 -3.41 -9.75 -17.08
C ALA A 198 -3.16 -11.18 -17.60
N PHE A 199 -3.26 -12.15 -16.70
CA PHE A 199 -3.10 -13.58 -16.97
C PHE A 199 -4.34 -14.30 -16.48
N GLU A 200 -4.81 -15.29 -17.22
CA GLU A 200 -6.03 -16.04 -16.91
C GLU A 200 -5.76 -17.53 -16.86
N ALA A 201 -6.38 -18.22 -15.91
CA ALA A 201 -6.40 -19.68 -15.83
C ALA A 201 -7.70 -20.15 -15.20
N ASP A 202 -8.20 -21.26 -15.71
CA ASP A 202 -9.40 -21.90 -15.21
C ASP A 202 -9.20 -23.39 -14.96
N LYS A 203 -10.05 -23.95 -14.10
CA LYS A 203 -9.97 -25.34 -13.65
C LYS A 203 -11.32 -25.81 -13.14
N ASP A 204 -11.70 -27.00 -13.57
CA ASP A 204 -12.83 -27.72 -12.97
C ASP A 204 -12.36 -28.37 -11.65
N ILE A 205 -13.12 -28.15 -10.58
CA ILE A 205 -12.90 -28.70 -9.24
C ILE A 205 -14.11 -29.49 -8.79
N PHE A 206 -13.84 -30.43 -7.89
CA PHE A 206 -14.87 -31.13 -7.14
C PHE A 206 -15.04 -30.48 -5.76
N VAL A 207 -16.29 -30.24 -5.38
CA VAL A 207 -16.70 -29.67 -4.10
C VAL A 207 -17.81 -30.54 -3.52
N LYS A 208 -18.06 -30.45 -2.22
CA LYS A 208 -19.21 -31.04 -1.54
C LYS A 208 -20.27 -29.94 -1.37
N PRO A 209 -21.41 -30.01 -2.08
CA PRO A 209 -22.56 -29.17 -1.75
C PRO A 209 -22.92 -29.32 -0.27
N CYS A 210 -22.97 -28.21 0.46
CA CYS A 210 -23.66 -28.24 1.74
C CYS A 210 -25.14 -28.50 1.47
N LEU A 211 -25.73 -29.47 2.16
CA LEU A 211 -27.16 -29.72 2.08
C LEU A 211 -27.89 -28.61 2.86
N SER A 212 -27.99 -27.44 2.22
CA SER A 212 -28.73 -26.30 2.77
C SER A 212 -30.13 -26.76 3.19
N LYS A 213 -30.56 -26.29 4.36
CA LYS A 213 -31.78 -26.69 5.09
C LYS A 213 -33.07 -26.23 4.37
N GLY A 214 -33.28 -26.71 3.14
CA GLY A 214 -34.39 -26.38 2.24
C GLY A 214 -35.21 -27.58 1.80
N GLY A 215 -34.99 -28.73 2.45
CA GLY A 215 -35.72 -29.96 2.18
C GLY A 215 -35.43 -30.99 3.24
N SER A 216 -36.19 -30.95 4.34
CA SER A 216 -36.45 -32.21 5.06
C SER A 216 -36.99 -33.19 4.02
N PRO A 217 -36.42 -34.38 3.84
CA PRO A 217 -37.21 -35.47 3.32
C PRO A 217 -38.41 -35.54 4.26
N ALA A 218 -39.60 -35.27 3.73
CA ALA A 218 -40.81 -35.64 4.42
C ALA A 218 -40.75 -37.16 4.51
N LEU A 219 -40.24 -37.66 5.65
CA LEU A 219 -40.36 -39.05 6.03
C LEU A 219 -41.82 -39.40 5.76
N PRO A 220 -42.13 -40.41 4.93
CA PRO A 220 -43.50 -40.78 4.71
C PRO A 220 -44.09 -41.10 6.07
N VAL A 221 -44.97 -40.22 6.56
CA VAL A 221 -45.66 -40.39 7.83
C VAL A 221 -46.64 -41.52 7.60
N THR A 222 -46.16 -42.75 7.79
CA THR A 222 -46.99 -43.93 7.86
C THR A 222 -48.03 -43.66 8.94
N PRO A 223 -49.33 -43.58 8.63
CA PRO A 223 -50.33 -43.35 9.65
C PRO A 223 -50.35 -44.57 10.57
N ALA A 224 -49.82 -44.41 11.77
CA ALA A 224 -49.82 -45.46 12.78
C ALA A 224 -51.28 -45.77 13.16
N PRO A 225 -51.74 -47.04 13.08
CA PRO A 225 -53.09 -47.39 13.47
C PRO A 225 -53.29 -47.14 14.97
N SER A 226 -54.32 -46.39 15.31
CA SER A 226 -54.66 -46.00 16.67
C SER A 226 -55.19 -47.19 17.48
N THR A 227 -54.40 -47.72 18.41
CA THR A 227 -54.90 -48.55 19.53
C THR A 227 -55.07 -47.69 20.79
N PRO A 228 -56.27 -47.64 21.40
CA PRO A 228 -56.54 -46.85 22.61
C PRO A 228 -56.36 -47.66 23.91
N VAL A 229 -56.48 -46.96 25.05
CA VAL A 229 -56.71 -47.48 26.44
C VAL A 229 -55.44 -47.95 27.20
N PRO A 230 -55.32 -47.79 28.55
CA PRO A 230 -56.12 -47.03 29.54
C PRO A 230 -55.33 -45.92 30.30
N LYS A 231 -56.06 -45.05 31.01
CA LYS A 231 -55.53 -44.23 32.11
C LYS A 231 -55.48 -45.05 33.41
N VAL A 232 -54.46 -44.85 34.24
CA VAL A 232 -54.42 -45.28 35.65
C VAL A 232 -54.02 -44.06 36.53
N PRO A 233 -54.58 -43.87 37.75
CA PRO A 233 -54.50 -42.60 38.48
C PRO A 233 -53.13 -42.31 39.14
N ARG A 234 -52.95 -41.03 39.52
CA ARG A 234 -51.86 -40.55 40.38
C ARG A 234 -52.08 -40.97 41.83
N GLU A 235 -50.99 -41.24 42.54
CA GLU A 235 -50.95 -41.23 44.00
C GLU A 235 -49.83 -40.26 44.46
N ASN A 236 -50.18 -39.37 45.40
CA ASN A 236 -49.26 -38.35 45.93
C ASN A 236 -48.68 -38.85 47.25
N LEU A 237 -47.37 -38.75 47.47
CA LEU A 237 -46.76 -38.83 48.81
C LEU A 237 -45.48 -37.99 48.91
N PHE A 238 -45.58 -36.90 49.68
CA PHE A 238 -44.53 -36.04 50.25
C PHE A 238 -45.01 -35.69 51.69
N PRO A 239 -44.17 -35.18 52.62
CA PRO A 239 -42.70 -35.12 52.67
C PRO A 239 -42.14 -35.74 54.00
N ASP A 240 -40.81 -35.76 54.28
CA ASP A 240 -40.04 -34.86 55.20
C ASP A 240 -39.08 -35.74 56.08
N PRO A 241 -38.09 -35.25 56.86
CA PRO A 241 -37.41 -33.94 56.94
C PRO A 241 -35.83 -33.99 57.04
N ILE A 242 -35.19 -32.84 57.31
CA ILE A 242 -33.74 -32.52 57.47
C ILE A 242 -33.63 -31.56 58.71
N PRO A 243 -32.66 -31.59 59.69
CA PRO A 243 -31.17 -31.60 59.61
C PRO A 243 -30.53 -32.52 60.72
N PRO A 244 -29.37 -32.30 61.44
CA PRO A 244 -28.26 -31.31 61.35
C PRO A 244 -26.79 -31.80 61.57
N GLY A 245 -25.82 -30.87 61.40
CA GLY A 245 -24.50 -30.88 62.07
C GLY A 245 -23.26 -30.99 61.14
N VAL A 246 -22.69 -29.87 60.67
CA VAL A 246 -21.38 -29.23 61.10
C VAL A 246 -20.13 -30.12 60.88
N GLU A 247 -19.03 -29.65 60.28
CA GLU A 247 -18.22 -28.48 60.67
C GLU A 247 -17.69 -27.66 59.45
N GLU A 248 -17.43 -26.37 59.71
CA GLU A 248 -16.92 -25.31 58.82
C GLU A 248 -15.39 -25.14 58.95
N LEU A 249 -14.71 -24.40 58.03
CA LEU A 249 -13.55 -23.47 58.24
C LEU A 249 -12.68 -23.26 56.95
N PRO A 250 -11.90 -22.15 56.80
CA PRO A 250 -12.21 -21.21 55.71
C PRO A 250 -11.03 -20.80 54.78
N LEU A 251 -11.30 -19.77 53.96
CA LEU A 251 -10.38 -19.09 53.02
C LEU A 251 -9.15 -18.43 53.68
N PRO A 252 -8.06 -18.26 52.90
CA PRO A 252 -7.14 -17.12 53.04
C PRO A 252 -7.21 -16.15 51.85
N MET A 253 -7.39 -14.85 52.14
CA MET A 253 -7.06 -13.76 51.20
C MET A 253 -5.59 -13.33 51.35
N ARG A 254 -4.93 -12.98 50.23
CA ARG A 254 -3.89 -11.93 50.14
C ARG A 254 -3.82 -11.42 48.69
N THR A 255 -4.36 -10.24 48.37
CA THR A 255 -3.76 -8.89 48.41
C THR A 255 -2.67 -8.59 47.36
N SER A 256 -3.01 -7.66 46.46
CA SER A 256 -2.25 -6.46 46.07
C SER A 256 -1.18 -6.48 44.95
N GLN A 257 -1.58 -5.87 43.82
CA GLN A 257 -0.93 -4.75 43.10
C GLN A 257 0.35 -4.89 42.23
N ARG A 258 0.33 -4.06 41.17
CA ARG A 258 1.40 -3.54 40.28
C ARG A 258 2.00 -4.55 39.29
N GLY A 259 2.19 -4.21 38.00
CA GLY A 259 1.74 -3.00 37.28
C GLY A 259 2.48 -2.77 35.96
N SER A 260 1.78 -2.28 34.93
CA SER A 260 2.32 -1.75 33.67
C SER A 260 1.22 -0.90 33.00
N VAL A 261 1.09 0.38 33.38
CA VAL A 261 1.70 1.52 32.66
C VAL A 261 1.26 1.56 31.19
N LEU A 262 0.17 2.30 30.95
CA LEU A 262 -0.26 2.76 29.63
C LEU A 262 0.67 3.88 29.16
N LEU A 263 1.19 3.76 27.93
CA LEU A 263 1.86 4.87 27.23
C LEU A 263 0.79 5.80 26.61
N PRO A 264 0.85 7.13 26.83
CA PRO A 264 0.00 8.08 26.11
C PRO A 264 0.55 8.34 24.69
N PRO A 265 -0.30 8.82 23.75
CA PRO A 265 0.07 9.00 22.36
C PRO A 265 1.00 10.20 22.11
N VAL A 266 1.87 10.05 21.11
CA VAL A 266 2.66 11.14 20.53
C VAL A 266 1.73 12.10 19.78
N LYS A 267 1.97 13.41 19.93
CA LYS A 267 1.33 14.47 19.14
C LYS A 267 2.23 14.89 17.98
N GLU A 268 1.58 15.41 16.95
CA GLU A 268 2.14 16.05 15.74
C GLU A 268 3.11 17.20 16.05
#